data_AF-V6TPY7-F1
#
_entry.id   AF-V6TPY7-F1
#
_cell.length_a   1.000
_cell.length_b   1.000
_cell.length_c   1.000
_cell.angle_alpha   90.00
_cell.angle_beta   90.00
_cell.angle_gamma   90.00
#
_symmetry.space_group_name_H-M   'P 1'
#
loop_
_entity.id
_entity.type
_entity.pdbx_description
1 polymer ?
#
loop_
_entity_poly.entity_id
_entity_poly.type
_entity_poly.pdbx_seq_one_letter_code
_entity_poly.pdbx_strand_id
1 'polypeptide(L)'
;VHADGAQLYTDSAWWTLLLALAAGSAPVLCGALPARGGCYNACAAPGSGVCREARDGACVRYKEEHMVNGGKHGVSIRVRAAVTCTQAANTANCATGKCEMVGTTEVCTQCNQGKVPIDGVCTAKDSTTDKCKKAGGSSVDTNDKVCGQCGAGYFLHKGGCYKKGQQPGQTICTDAGSTQGHCKVCASGYFNNPAATDNAKESCIACGDATGADKYLGVANCAECTAPQENSGTGGTATCTACLGGFFGTESDDLTCTACDNACATCTGAGDTKCTSCKDTNPYFKKGDDETGECVAETDCNGNYFPNDDVDGKKQCIPCGDSAHGGIADYKTCAFSQVSDQSTLTCSVCTPATKKPNKEGTGCFACSVDGCSNCSKDGVCEACSGDKKVSSGGSSCVTNCPENSTGNENACICNSGFAPSGDSCAASSRQPQHGRHSRDISN
;
A
#
# COMPACT_ATOMS: atom_id res chain seq x y z
N VAL A 1 -54.44 32.28 -34.53
CA VAL A 1 -54.76 33.73 -34.48
C VAL A 1 -53.55 34.42 -33.91
N HIS A 2 -52.92 35.32 -34.69
CA HIS A 2 -51.76 36.22 -34.43
C HIS A 2 -50.58 35.69 -33.54
N ALA A 3 -49.31 35.75 -33.97
CA ALA A 3 -48.51 36.94 -34.36
C ALA A 3 -48.37 37.93 -33.18
N ASP A 4 -47.23 38.58 -32.90
CA ASP A 4 -45.87 38.55 -33.44
C ASP A 4 -44.96 39.33 -32.45
N GLY A 5 -43.66 39.47 -32.72
CA GLY A 5 -42.93 40.67 -32.29
C GLY A 5 -41.78 40.51 -31.29
N ALA A 6 -40.62 41.03 -31.68
CA ALA A 6 -39.39 41.13 -30.89
C ALA A 6 -39.03 42.60 -30.61
N GLN A 7 -38.16 42.85 -29.61
CA GLN A 7 -37.16 43.95 -29.51
C GLN A 7 -36.36 43.71 -28.21
N LEU A 8 -35.03 43.59 -28.19
CA LEU A 8 -33.96 44.57 -28.50
C LEU A 8 -34.06 45.86 -27.69
N TYR A 9 -33.05 46.15 -26.86
CA TYR A 9 -32.20 47.37 -26.88
C TYR A 9 -31.12 47.33 -25.75
N THR A 10 -29.83 47.42 -26.13
CA THR A 10 -28.78 48.37 -25.62
C THR A 10 -28.39 48.44 -24.12
N ASP A 11 -27.18 48.85 -23.68
CA ASP A 11 -25.90 49.11 -24.36
C ASP A 11 -24.68 49.16 -23.40
N SER A 12 -23.50 48.93 -24.00
CA SER A 12 -22.21 49.66 -23.89
C SER A 12 -21.43 49.89 -22.58
N ALA A 13 -20.17 49.40 -22.61
CA ALA A 13 -18.94 49.98 -22.02
C ALA A 13 -18.95 50.21 -20.47
N TRP A 14 -17.88 50.50 -19.72
CA TRP A 14 -16.55 51.09 -19.89
C TRP A 14 -15.55 50.29 -19.01
N TRP A 15 -14.21 50.27 -19.17
CA TRP A 15 -13.28 50.88 -20.12
C TRP A 15 -11.96 50.06 -20.12
N THR A 16 -11.10 50.22 -21.14
CA THR A 16 -9.69 49.80 -21.14
C THR A 16 -8.79 50.99 -21.49
N LEU A 17 -7.79 51.31 -20.65
CA LEU A 17 -6.44 51.77 -21.05
C LEU A 17 -5.61 52.19 -19.82
N LEU A 18 -4.36 51.73 -19.72
CA LEU A 18 -3.17 52.55 -20.03
C LEU A 18 -1.89 51.72 -20.00
N LEU A 19 -0.87 52.22 -20.71
CA LEU A 19 0.29 51.45 -21.19
C LEU A 19 1.58 52.26 -21.00
N ALA A 20 2.71 51.55 -20.97
CA ALA A 20 4.08 52.01 -21.25
C ALA A 20 4.89 52.74 -20.15
N LEU A 21 6.05 52.14 -19.83
CA LEU A 21 7.43 52.70 -19.82
C LEU A 21 8.34 51.58 -19.26
N ALA A 22 9.07 50.77 -20.04
CA ALA A 22 10.19 51.03 -20.96
C ALA A 22 11.59 51.04 -20.29
N ALA A 23 12.33 49.95 -20.53
CA ALA A 23 13.79 49.81 -20.74
C ALA A 23 14.83 50.18 -19.64
N GLY A 24 15.75 49.23 -19.39
CA GLY A 24 17.19 49.50 -19.59
C GLY A 24 18.19 49.10 -18.49
N SER A 25 19.13 48.19 -18.82
CA SER A 25 20.48 47.98 -18.21
C SER A 25 20.58 47.63 -16.70
N ALA A 26 21.58 46.89 -16.19
CA ALA A 26 22.67 46.06 -16.74
C ALA A 26 23.20 45.14 -15.59
N PRO A 27 23.95 44.05 -15.86
CA PRO A 27 24.43 43.15 -14.79
C PRO A 27 25.67 43.70 -14.07
N VAL A 28 25.74 43.49 -12.74
CA VAL A 28 26.96 43.78 -11.94
C VAL A 28 27.67 42.47 -11.63
N LEU A 29 28.91 42.36 -12.10
CA LEU A 29 29.80 41.22 -11.94
C LEU A 29 31.14 41.72 -11.37
N CYS A 30 31.38 41.51 -10.07
CA CYS A 30 32.64 41.69 -9.34
C CYS A 30 32.47 41.02 -7.96
N GLY A 31 33.42 40.26 -7.40
CA GLY A 31 34.73 39.82 -7.88
C GLY A 31 35.24 38.69 -6.96
N ALA A 32 36.38 38.07 -7.30
CA ALA A 32 36.87 36.88 -6.59
C ALA A 32 38.03 37.16 -5.61
N LEU A 33 38.01 36.46 -4.46
CA LEU A 33 39.16 36.05 -3.61
C LEU A 33 39.98 37.15 -2.89
N PRO A 34 40.81 36.82 -1.85
CA PRO A 34 40.99 35.53 -1.15
C PRO A 34 40.91 35.58 0.40
N ALA A 35 40.74 34.39 0.98
CA ALA A 35 41.20 33.88 2.28
C ALA A 35 41.67 34.85 3.42
N ARG A 36 40.98 34.75 4.57
CA ARG A 36 41.65 34.63 5.88
C ARG A 36 40.94 33.58 6.75
N GLY A 37 41.73 32.70 7.37
CA GLY A 37 41.22 31.63 8.23
C GLY A 37 40.82 32.13 9.61
N GLY A 38 39.86 31.44 10.23
CA GLY A 38 39.48 31.60 11.63
C GLY A 38 38.96 30.26 12.15
N CYS A 39 39.69 29.64 13.06
CA CYS A 39 39.30 28.38 13.66
C CYS A 39 38.10 28.58 14.60
N TYR A 40 37.09 27.72 14.50
CA TYR A 40 36.07 27.56 15.54
C TYR A 40 35.97 26.09 15.95
N ASN A 41 35.92 25.85 17.25
CA ASN A 41 35.88 24.52 17.84
C ASN A 41 34.51 23.89 17.62
N ALA A 42 34.46 22.72 16.97
CA ALA A 42 33.32 21.82 17.02
C ALA A 42 33.59 20.74 18.07
N CYS A 43 32.89 20.81 19.21
CA CYS A 43 32.98 19.80 20.25
C CYS A 43 32.22 18.53 19.86
N ALA A 44 32.91 17.39 19.91
CA ALA A 44 32.42 16.03 20.17
C ALA A 44 31.00 15.61 19.68
N ALA A 45 30.97 14.87 18.55
CA ALA A 45 30.58 13.44 18.43
C ALA A 45 29.53 12.85 19.43
N PRO A 46 28.60 11.96 18.99
CA PRO A 46 28.95 10.78 18.18
C PRO A 46 28.03 10.43 16.99
N GLY A 47 28.58 9.68 16.03
CA GLY A 47 27.84 9.18 14.85
C GLY A 47 28.68 8.41 13.80
N SER A 48 30.00 8.31 13.96
CA SER A 48 30.87 7.61 13.00
C SER A 48 31.17 6.17 13.44
N GLY A 49 30.34 5.22 12.99
CA GLY A 49 30.65 3.79 13.11
C GLY A 49 31.74 3.39 12.12
N VAL A 50 32.94 3.07 12.62
CA VAL A 50 34.01 2.43 11.84
C VAL A 50 34.28 1.07 12.46
N CYS A 51 33.98 -0.01 11.72
CA CYS A 51 34.21 -1.36 12.21
C CYS A 51 35.71 -1.69 12.21
N ARG A 52 36.20 -2.24 13.33
CA ARG A 52 37.48 -2.97 13.42
C ARG A 52 37.18 -4.31 14.09
N GLU A 53 37.69 -5.40 13.52
CA GLU A 53 37.29 -6.74 13.91
C GLU A 53 37.76 -7.16 15.30
N ALA A 54 36.95 -7.97 15.98
CA ALA A 54 37.34 -8.82 17.09
C ALA A 54 36.62 -10.17 16.98
N ARG A 55 37.28 -11.23 17.43
CA ARG A 55 36.83 -12.63 17.32
C ARG A 55 35.70 -12.98 18.30
N ASP A 56 34.89 -13.96 17.90
CA ASP A 56 34.05 -14.81 18.74
C ASP A 56 33.00 -14.11 19.63
N GLY A 57 31.83 -13.78 19.06
CA GLY A 57 30.64 -13.41 19.85
C GLY A 57 29.50 -12.77 19.05
N ALA A 58 28.34 -13.43 19.04
CA ALA A 58 27.12 -13.07 18.32
C ALA A 58 26.80 -11.55 18.21
N CYS A 59 26.70 -11.05 16.97
CA CYS A 59 26.11 -9.74 16.67
C CYS A 59 24.57 -9.81 16.77
N VAL A 60 24.00 -9.40 17.91
CA VAL A 60 22.55 -9.21 18.04
C VAL A 60 22.20 -7.82 17.51
N ARG A 61 21.54 -7.76 16.34
CA ARG A 61 21.14 -6.51 15.69
C ARG A 61 19.93 -5.90 16.40
N TYR A 62 20.16 -4.94 17.29
CA TYR A 62 19.08 -4.07 17.79
C TYR A 62 18.52 -3.26 16.61
N LYS A 63 17.27 -3.52 16.25
CA LYS A 63 16.56 -2.81 15.17
C LYS A 63 15.90 -1.57 15.77
N GLU A 64 16.62 -0.45 15.79
CA GLU A 64 16.00 0.86 16.02
C GLU A 64 15.29 1.30 14.73
N GLU A 65 13.95 1.30 14.77
CA GLU A 65 13.13 1.64 13.62
C GLU A 65 13.04 3.16 13.42
N HIS A 66 14.00 3.71 12.68
CA HIS A 66 13.89 5.04 12.10
C HIS A 66 12.74 5.06 11.06
N MET A 67 11.54 5.43 11.52
CA MET A 67 10.40 5.69 10.62
C MET A 67 10.62 6.98 9.83
N VAL A 68 11.18 6.85 8.63
CA VAL A 68 11.05 7.86 7.57
C VAL A 68 10.00 7.36 6.60
N ASN A 69 8.75 7.81 6.79
CA ASN A 69 7.73 7.67 5.75
C ASN A 69 6.86 8.93 5.69
N GLY A 70 7.25 9.83 4.79
CA GLY A 70 6.46 11.00 4.40
C GLY A 70 5.33 10.59 3.47
N GLY A 71 4.29 9.97 4.02
CA GLY A 71 3.07 9.58 3.30
C GLY A 71 1.84 9.91 4.14
N LYS A 72 0.78 10.45 3.53
CA LYS A 72 -0.47 10.80 4.21
C LYS A 72 -1.24 9.54 4.63
N HIS A 73 -0.80 8.87 5.68
CA HIS A 73 -1.63 7.91 6.39
C HIS A 73 -2.70 8.67 7.18
N GLY A 74 -3.89 8.78 6.58
CA GLY A 74 -5.08 9.21 7.30
C GLY A 74 -5.28 8.28 8.50
N VAL A 75 -5.17 8.82 9.71
CA VAL A 75 -5.45 8.08 10.95
C VAL A 75 -6.88 7.57 10.84
N SER A 76 -7.04 6.26 10.73
CA SER A 76 -8.37 5.66 10.61
C SER A 76 -9.14 5.88 11.91
N ILE A 77 -10.01 6.89 11.93
CA ILE A 77 -10.91 7.19 13.05
C ILE A 77 -11.98 6.07 13.09
N ARG A 78 -11.59 4.92 13.64
CA ARG A 78 -12.46 3.75 13.79
C ARG A 78 -13.39 3.94 14.99
N VAL A 79 -14.43 4.76 14.83
CA VAL A 79 -15.58 4.72 15.74
C VAL A 79 -16.34 3.42 15.46
N ARG A 80 -15.95 2.35 16.17
CA ARG A 80 -16.74 1.12 16.30
C ARG A 80 -17.32 1.05 17.72
N ALA A 81 -18.52 0.49 17.81
CA ALA A 81 -19.35 0.52 19.01
C ALA A 81 -18.67 -0.08 20.26
N ALA A 82 -19.01 0.50 21.42
CA ALA A 82 -19.16 -0.17 22.71
C ALA A 82 -18.16 -1.32 22.98
N VAL A 83 -16.86 -0.99 23.02
CA VAL A 83 -15.79 -1.96 23.22
C VAL A 83 -15.67 -2.30 24.71
N THR A 84 -15.23 -3.52 25.02
CA THR A 84 -14.76 -3.86 26.38
C THR A 84 -13.60 -2.93 26.73
N CYS A 85 -13.72 -2.17 27.81
CA CYS A 85 -12.63 -1.31 28.28
C CYS A 85 -11.35 -2.12 28.51
N THR A 86 -10.23 -1.60 28.05
CA THR A 86 -8.90 -2.22 28.15
C THR A 86 -7.96 -1.40 29.03
N GLN A 87 -8.12 -0.07 29.08
CA GLN A 87 -7.29 0.78 29.93
C GLN A 87 -7.71 0.69 31.40
N ALA A 88 -6.73 0.55 32.29
CA ALA A 88 -6.94 0.41 33.74
C ALA A 88 -7.76 1.56 34.38
N ALA A 89 -7.71 2.77 33.81
CA ALA A 89 -8.52 3.90 34.26
C ALA A 89 -10.03 3.65 34.08
N ASN A 90 -10.41 2.98 32.98
CA ASN A 90 -11.78 2.77 32.56
C ASN A 90 -12.33 1.40 33.00
N THR A 91 -11.52 0.34 33.04
CA THR A 91 -11.98 -1.03 33.38
C THR A 91 -12.72 -1.13 34.72
N ALA A 92 -12.34 -0.32 35.72
CA ALA A 92 -12.97 -0.32 37.04
C ALA A 92 -14.14 0.68 37.18
N ASN A 93 -14.19 1.72 36.35
CA ASN A 93 -15.02 2.91 36.60
C ASN A 93 -16.00 3.27 35.47
N CYS A 94 -15.76 2.77 34.27
CA CYS A 94 -16.67 2.86 33.15
C CYS A 94 -17.72 1.74 33.25
N ALA A 95 -18.92 1.98 32.73
CA ALA A 95 -19.93 0.94 32.65
C ALA A 95 -19.59 -0.06 31.51
N THR A 96 -20.04 -1.31 31.64
CA THR A 96 -19.79 -2.37 30.65
C THR A 96 -20.28 -1.96 29.26
N GLY A 97 -19.41 -2.06 28.24
CA GLY A 97 -19.73 -1.68 26.86
C GLY A 97 -19.89 -0.16 26.67
N LYS A 98 -19.23 0.66 27.50
CA LYS A 98 -19.24 2.13 27.38
C LYS A 98 -17.85 2.73 27.14
N CYS A 99 -16.90 1.92 26.67
CA CYS A 99 -15.65 2.42 26.13
C CYS A 99 -15.70 2.51 24.60
N GLU A 100 -15.17 3.60 24.06
CA GLU A 100 -15.06 3.91 22.63
C GLU A 100 -13.65 4.47 22.35
N MET A 101 -13.22 4.51 21.08
CA MET A 101 -11.93 5.09 20.69
C MET A 101 -12.13 6.46 20.05
N VAL A 102 -11.44 7.47 20.59
CA VAL A 102 -11.33 8.82 19.99
C VAL A 102 -9.89 8.98 19.52
N GLY A 103 -9.68 8.81 18.21
CA GLY A 103 -8.33 8.65 17.64
C GLY A 103 -7.65 7.42 18.25
N THR A 104 -6.56 7.63 18.98
CA THR A 104 -5.79 6.60 19.69
C THR A 104 -6.10 6.51 21.19
N THR A 105 -7.03 7.34 21.71
CA THR A 105 -7.40 7.35 23.14
C THR A 105 -8.67 6.55 23.38
N GLU A 106 -8.62 5.56 24.28
CA GLU A 106 -9.83 4.90 24.78
C GLU A 106 -10.53 5.81 25.80
N VAL A 107 -11.78 6.17 25.51
CA VAL A 107 -12.62 7.06 26.30
C VAL A 107 -13.85 6.32 26.82
N CYS A 108 -14.28 6.66 28.03
CA CYS A 108 -15.55 6.22 28.59
C CYS A 108 -16.67 7.21 28.25
N THR A 109 -17.80 6.72 27.72
CA THR A 109 -19.00 7.52 27.41
C THR A 109 -20.04 7.49 28.54
N GLN A 110 -19.95 6.55 29.49
CA GLN A 110 -20.85 6.47 30.63
C GLN A 110 -20.20 5.75 31.82
N CYS A 111 -20.15 6.44 32.96
CA CYS A 111 -19.47 5.96 34.15
C CYS A 111 -20.36 5.15 35.11
N ASN A 112 -19.71 4.49 36.06
CA ASN A 112 -20.34 3.90 37.23
C ASN A 112 -20.81 5.01 38.21
N GLN A 113 -21.67 4.64 39.17
CA GLN A 113 -22.37 5.58 40.05
C GLN A 113 -21.43 6.54 40.80
N GLY A 114 -21.83 7.81 40.94
CA GLY A 114 -21.04 8.85 41.60
C GLY A 114 -19.88 9.43 40.77
N LYS A 115 -19.75 9.03 39.49
CA LYS A 115 -18.70 9.49 38.57
C LYS A 115 -19.29 9.92 37.24
N VAL A 116 -18.59 10.83 36.56
CA VAL A 116 -18.95 11.36 35.24
C VAL A 116 -17.71 11.41 34.33
N PRO A 117 -17.84 11.32 32.99
CA PRO A 117 -16.70 11.31 32.10
C PRO A 117 -16.15 12.73 31.86
N ILE A 118 -14.87 12.92 32.20
CA ILE A 118 -14.09 14.12 31.91
C ILE A 118 -12.88 13.69 31.09
N ASP A 119 -12.70 14.28 29.91
CA ASP A 119 -11.61 13.93 28.99
C ASP A 119 -11.53 12.42 28.69
N GLY A 120 -12.69 11.75 28.69
CA GLY A 120 -12.84 10.31 28.51
C GLY A 120 -12.57 9.45 29.76
N VAL A 121 -12.28 10.02 30.91
CA VAL A 121 -11.97 9.29 32.16
C VAL A 121 -13.02 9.56 33.24
N CYS A 122 -13.45 8.51 33.93
CA CYS A 122 -14.47 8.59 34.98
C CYS A 122 -13.96 9.27 36.25
N THR A 123 -14.33 10.54 36.41
CA THR A 123 -13.95 11.42 37.52
C THR A 123 -15.07 11.49 38.56
N ALA A 124 -14.72 11.57 39.85
CA ALA A 124 -15.71 11.70 40.93
C ALA A 124 -16.48 13.03 40.83
N LYS A 125 -17.81 12.98 40.97
CA LYS A 125 -18.73 14.13 40.76
C LYS A 125 -18.32 15.42 41.50
N ASP A 126 -17.75 15.29 42.69
CA ASP A 126 -17.41 16.42 43.56
C ASP A 126 -16.16 17.17 43.05
N SER A 127 -15.36 16.55 42.19
CA SER A 127 -14.17 17.13 41.53
C SER A 127 -14.46 17.69 40.13
N THR A 128 -15.73 17.77 39.71
CA THR A 128 -16.14 18.15 38.35
C THR A 128 -17.16 19.29 38.29
N THR A 129 -17.45 19.97 39.39
CA THR A 129 -18.52 20.98 39.51
C THR A 129 -18.35 22.20 38.58
N ASP A 130 -17.12 22.49 38.19
CA ASP A 130 -16.72 23.52 37.22
C ASP A 130 -16.78 23.03 35.76
N LYS A 131 -16.64 21.71 35.53
CA LYS A 131 -16.48 21.08 34.21
C LYS A 131 -17.75 20.44 33.66
N CYS A 132 -18.58 19.88 34.54
CA CYS A 132 -19.68 18.98 34.21
C CYS A 132 -20.90 19.26 35.07
N LYS A 133 -22.04 19.43 34.41
CA LYS A 133 -23.33 19.79 35.01
C LYS A 133 -24.44 18.95 34.39
N LYS A 134 -25.62 18.98 34.99
CA LYS A 134 -26.85 18.43 34.41
C LYS A 134 -27.31 19.26 33.22
N ALA A 135 -28.19 18.71 32.40
CA ALA A 135 -28.80 19.40 31.25
C ALA A 135 -29.53 20.71 31.60
N GLY A 136 -29.92 20.89 32.88
CA GLY A 136 -30.50 22.13 33.42
C GLY A 136 -29.52 23.04 34.18
N GLY A 137 -28.20 22.85 34.05
CA GLY A 137 -27.17 23.70 34.67
C GLY A 137 -26.89 23.46 36.16
N SER A 138 -27.72 22.68 36.85
CA SER A 138 -27.46 22.21 38.23
C SER A 138 -26.26 21.28 38.32
N SER A 139 -25.64 21.20 39.49
CA SER A 139 -24.58 20.23 39.79
C SER A 139 -25.06 18.78 39.59
N VAL A 140 -24.14 17.92 39.15
CA VAL A 140 -24.33 16.47 39.11
C VAL A 140 -24.42 15.86 40.51
N ASP A 141 -25.29 14.88 40.69
CA ASP A 141 -25.46 14.09 41.92
C ASP A 141 -24.98 12.64 41.74
N THR A 142 -25.17 11.82 42.77
CA THR A 142 -24.69 10.42 42.80
C THR A 142 -25.28 9.55 41.67
N ASN A 143 -26.46 9.89 41.15
CA ASN A 143 -27.14 9.10 40.12
C ASN A 143 -26.73 9.48 38.69
N ASP A 144 -26.14 10.66 38.49
CA ASP A 144 -25.61 11.06 37.20
C ASP A 144 -24.37 10.22 36.86
N LYS A 145 -24.36 9.69 35.64
CA LYS A 145 -23.30 8.83 35.07
C LYS A 145 -22.63 9.45 33.85
N VAL A 146 -23.13 10.62 33.44
CA VAL A 146 -22.82 11.39 32.26
C VAL A 146 -23.01 12.88 32.58
N CYS A 147 -22.35 13.74 31.82
CA CYS A 147 -22.59 15.17 31.79
C CYS A 147 -23.75 15.50 30.86
N GLY A 148 -24.59 16.46 31.27
CA GLY A 148 -25.64 17.04 30.42
C GLY A 148 -25.34 18.47 29.97
N GLN A 149 -24.35 19.14 30.57
CA GLN A 149 -23.77 20.41 30.13
C GLN A 149 -22.29 20.46 30.53
N CYS A 150 -21.48 21.18 29.75
CA CYS A 150 -20.05 21.36 30.04
C CYS A 150 -19.66 22.79 30.42
N GLY A 151 -18.55 22.88 31.16
CA GLY A 151 -17.96 24.12 31.68
C GLY A 151 -17.23 24.96 30.63
N ALA A 152 -16.63 26.07 31.08
CA ALA A 152 -15.79 26.91 30.24
C ALA A 152 -14.54 26.14 29.76
N GLY A 153 -14.22 26.24 28.46
CA GLY A 153 -13.10 25.50 27.85
C GLY A 153 -13.35 23.99 27.61
N TYR A 154 -14.54 23.49 27.93
CA TYR A 154 -14.98 22.12 27.64
C TYR A 154 -16.13 22.13 26.62
N PHE A 155 -16.36 21.02 25.92
CA PHE A 155 -17.54 20.77 25.08
C PHE A 155 -18.16 19.40 25.36
N LEU A 156 -19.44 19.24 25.04
CA LEU A 156 -20.20 18.01 25.24
C LEU A 156 -20.09 17.08 24.03
N HIS A 157 -19.74 15.82 24.27
CA HIS A 157 -19.74 14.73 23.27
C HIS A 157 -20.06 13.40 23.97
N LYS A 158 -21.05 12.65 23.49
CA LYS A 158 -21.48 11.34 24.03
C LYS A 158 -21.63 11.29 25.56
N GLY A 159 -22.15 12.36 26.16
CA GLY A 159 -22.33 12.45 27.62
C GLY A 159 -21.05 12.66 28.44
N GLY A 160 -19.91 12.96 27.80
CA GLY A 160 -18.67 13.36 28.47
C GLY A 160 -18.32 14.82 28.18
N CYS A 161 -17.58 15.46 29.10
CA CYS A 161 -17.02 16.79 28.87
C CYS A 161 -15.55 16.70 28.48
N TYR A 162 -15.24 17.20 27.28
CA TYR A 162 -13.91 17.12 26.67
C TYR A 162 -13.29 18.50 26.53
N LYS A 163 -12.01 18.61 26.88
CA LYS A 163 -11.27 19.88 26.91
C LYS A 163 -10.85 20.31 25.52
N LYS A 164 -11.12 21.58 25.19
CA LYS A 164 -10.71 22.19 23.93
C LYS A 164 -9.20 22.37 23.87
N GLY A 165 -8.61 22.13 22.70
CA GLY A 165 -7.17 22.28 22.47
C GLY A 165 -6.25 21.31 23.23
N GLN A 166 -6.79 20.24 23.84
CA GLN A 166 -6.00 19.16 24.44
C GLN A 166 -6.58 17.79 24.06
N GLN A 167 -5.75 16.74 24.00
CA GLN A 167 -6.25 15.38 23.76
C GLN A 167 -7.05 14.86 24.98
N PRO A 168 -8.11 14.06 24.76
CA PRO A 168 -8.62 13.63 23.47
C PRO A 168 -9.58 14.64 22.79
N GLY A 169 -9.99 15.71 23.48
CA GLY A 169 -10.97 16.68 22.96
C GLY A 169 -10.58 17.36 21.65
N GLN A 170 -9.29 17.65 21.44
CA GLN A 170 -8.76 18.23 20.19
C GLN A 170 -8.95 17.32 18.95
N THR A 171 -9.10 16.01 19.16
CA THR A 171 -9.38 15.04 18.09
C THR A 171 -10.83 15.14 17.57
N ILE A 172 -11.74 15.72 18.36
CA ILE A 172 -13.15 15.92 18.00
C ILE A 172 -13.42 17.39 17.65
N CYS A 173 -12.76 18.32 18.36
CA CYS A 173 -13.03 19.75 18.31
C CYS A 173 -11.75 20.56 18.04
N THR A 174 -11.74 21.32 16.94
CA THR A 174 -10.57 22.15 16.55
C THR A 174 -10.57 23.55 17.16
N ASP A 175 -11.65 23.96 17.82
CA ASP A 175 -11.71 25.23 18.56
C ASP A 175 -10.58 25.34 19.60
N ALA A 176 -9.84 26.44 19.56
CA ALA A 176 -8.95 26.86 20.64
C ALA A 176 -9.58 28.06 21.38
N GLY A 177 -10.28 27.81 22.49
CA GLY A 177 -10.88 28.90 23.27
C GLY A 177 -11.72 28.46 24.48
N SER A 178 -12.04 29.43 25.34
CA SER A 178 -12.77 29.22 26.60
C SER A 178 -14.29 29.20 26.46
N THR A 179 -14.84 29.39 25.25
CA THR A 179 -16.29 29.39 24.97
C THR A 179 -16.95 28.16 25.58
N GLN A 180 -17.98 28.39 26.40
CA GLN A 180 -18.59 27.36 27.24
C GLN A 180 -19.35 26.32 26.41
N GLY A 181 -19.04 25.04 26.64
CA GLY A 181 -19.85 23.87 26.29
C GLY A 181 -20.06 23.50 24.83
N HIS A 182 -19.88 24.43 23.89
CA HIS A 182 -20.15 24.22 22.46
C HIS A 182 -18.87 24.21 21.60
N CYS A 183 -18.66 23.19 20.76
CA CYS A 183 -17.61 23.21 19.73
C CYS A 183 -18.12 23.81 18.40
N LYS A 184 -17.53 24.90 17.93
CA LYS A 184 -17.95 25.57 16.69
C LYS A 184 -17.38 24.91 15.42
N VAL A 185 -16.18 24.34 15.49
CA VAL A 185 -15.54 23.68 14.35
C VAL A 185 -15.07 22.27 14.77
N CYS A 186 -15.86 21.26 14.41
CA CYS A 186 -15.47 19.87 14.57
C CYS A 186 -14.25 19.50 13.71
N ALA A 187 -13.50 18.49 14.15
CA ALA A 187 -12.36 17.94 13.42
C ALA A 187 -12.80 17.09 12.22
N SER A 188 -11.86 16.74 11.32
CA SER A 188 -12.18 15.81 10.23
C SER A 188 -12.70 14.47 10.78
N GLY A 189 -13.66 13.89 10.07
CA GLY A 189 -14.45 12.74 10.51
C GLY A 189 -15.54 13.03 11.53
N TYR A 190 -15.79 14.30 11.83
CA TYR A 190 -16.94 14.77 12.60
C TYR A 190 -17.65 15.91 11.87
N PHE A 191 -18.97 16.00 12.03
CA PHE A 191 -19.76 17.12 11.54
C PHE A 191 -20.40 17.90 12.70
N ASN A 192 -20.57 19.21 12.50
CA ASN A 192 -21.30 20.07 13.45
C ASN A 192 -22.76 19.61 13.53
N ASN A 193 -23.24 19.28 14.72
CA ASN A 193 -24.65 18.94 14.96
C ASN A 193 -25.53 20.20 14.79
N PRO A 194 -26.47 20.25 13.83
CA PRO A 194 -27.31 21.44 13.62
C PRO A 194 -28.24 21.78 14.80
N ALA A 195 -28.53 20.83 15.71
CA ALA A 195 -29.26 21.10 16.95
C ALA A 195 -28.42 21.75 18.05
N ALA A 196 -27.08 21.77 17.93
CA ALA A 196 -26.20 22.30 18.96
C ALA A 196 -26.14 23.83 18.92
N THR A 197 -27.20 24.49 19.41
CA THR A 197 -27.25 25.95 19.55
C THR A 197 -26.81 26.45 20.94
N ASP A 198 -26.60 25.53 21.89
CA ASP A 198 -26.23 25.82 23.27
C ASP A 198 -25.20 24.81 23.84
N ASN A 199 -25.00 24.82 25.16
CA ASN A 199 -24.06 23.97 25.89
C ASN A 199 -24.66 22.65 26.42
N ALA A 200 -25.92 22.36 26.16
CA ALA A 200 -26.65 21.17 26.61
C ALA A 200 -26.76 20.09 25.53
N LYS A 201 -26.28 20.39 24.31
CA LYS A 201 -26.29 19.51 23.14
C LYS A 201 -24.89 19.10 22.71
N GLU A 202 -24.80 17.92 22.12
CA GLU A 202 -23.55 17.38 21.60
C GLU A 202 -23.14 18.15 20.33
N SER A 203 -21.99 18.81 20.33
CA SER A 203 -21.63 19.72 19.24
C SER A 203 -21.13 19.01 17.99
N CYS A 204 -20.47 17.86 18.16
CA CYS A 204 -19.76 17.14 17.10
C CYS A 204 -20.19 15.68 17.06
N ILE A 205 -20.83 15.27 15.97
CA ILE A 205 -21.23 13.89 15.73
C ILE A 205 -20.22 13.27 14.76
N ALA A 206 -19.74 12.06 15.05
CA ALA A 206 -18.80 11.38 14.16
C ALA A 206 -19.51 10.97 12.87
N CYS A 207 -18.84 11.11 11.72
CA CYS A 207 -19.39 10.74 10.42
C CYS A 207 -19.81 9.28 10.35
N GLY A 208 -19.13 8.39 11.08
CA GLY A 208 -19.46 6.97 11.20
C GLY A 208 -20.61 6.61 12.15
N ASP A 209 -21.14 7.57 12.93
CA ASP A 209 -22.08 7.29 14.02
C ASP A 209 -23.55 7.27 13.56
N ALA A 210 -24.00 6.10 13.12
CA ALA A 210 -25.39 5.87 12.73
C ALA A 210 -26.41 5.91 13.91
N THR A 211 -25.96 6.07 15.17
CA THR A 211 -26.86 6.36 16.32
C THR A 211 -27.01 7.88 16.50
N GLY A 212 -25.92 8.61 16.31
CA GLY A 212 -25.86 10.07 16.30
C GLY A 212 -26.31 10.75 17.60
N ALA A 213 -26.72 12.00 17.49
CA ALA A 213 -27.24 12.81 18.59
C ALA A 213 -28.34 13.76 18.11
N ASP A 214 -29.32 14.07 18.96
CA ASP A 214 -30.36 15.09 18.71
C ASP A 214 -31.14 14.95 17.38
N LYS A 215 -31.37 13.70 16.94
CA LYS A 215 -31.96 13.31 15.63
C LYS A 215 -31.06 13.52 14.40
N TYR A 216 -29.81 13.92 14.58
CA TYR A 216 -28.83 14.00 13.52
C TYR A 216 -27.92 12.77 13.56
N LEU A 217 -27.73 12.12 12.42
CA LEU A 217 -27.09 10.81 12.29
C LEU A 217 -25.88 10.89 11.35
N GLY A 218 -24.85 10.12 11.64
CA GLY A 218 -23.82 9.75 10.67
C GLY A 218 -24.24 8.59 9.76
N VAL A 219 -23.34 8.16 8.88
CA VAL A 219 -23.51 7.02 7.98
C VAL A 219 -22.57 5.90 8.40
N ALA A 220 -23.08 4.67 8.49
CA ALA A 220 -22.27 3.53 8.92
C ALA A 220 -21.03 3.34 8.01
N ASN A 221 -19.87 3.13 8.64
CA ASN A 221 -18.55 2.98 7.99
C ASN A 221 -18.04 4.21 7.21
N CYS A 222 -18.64 5.38 7.41
CA CYS A 222 -18.19 6.63 6.83
C CYS A 222 -17.00 7.24 7.59
N ALA A 223 -15.98 7.70 6.85
CA ALA A 223 -14.79 8.38 7.37
C ALA A 223 -14.94 9.91 7.38
N GLU A 224 -15.47 10.49 6.30
CA GLU A 224 -15.69 11.92 6.14
C GLU A 224 -17.07 12.16 5.55
N CYS A 225 -17.73 13.26 5.95
CA CYS A 225 -19.11 13.54 5.61
C CYS A 225 -19.40 15.05 5.64
N THR A 226 -20.47 15.46 4.98
CA THR A 226 -21.05 16.80 5.11
C THR A 226 -22.26 16.79 6.03
N ALA A 227 -22.42 17.85 6.84
CA ALA A 227 -23.56 17.98 7.74
C ALA A 227 -24.88 18.06 6.94
N PRO A 228 -26.00 17.53 7.47
CA PRO A 228 -27.33 17.74 6.89
C PRO A 228 -27.65 19.23 6.73
N GLN A 229 -28.45 19.59 5.71
CA GLN A 229 -28.92 20.97 5.56
C GLN A 229 -29.70 21.46 6.80
N GLU A 230 -29.65 22.78 6.98
CA GLU A 230 -30.17 23.63 8.07
C GLU A 230 -31.19 23.05 9.05
N ASN A 231 -31.04 23.49 10.32
CA ASN A 231 -31.76 22.98 11.50
C ASN A 231 -33.29 23.08 11.38
N SER A 232 -33.90 22.09 10.74
CA SER A 232 -35.33 22.01 10.49
C SER A 232 -36.10 21.37 11.65
N GLY A 233 -35.43 20.99 12.74
CA GLY A 233 -36.01 20.30 13.90
C GLY A 233 -36.50 18.86 13.64
N THR A 234 -36.56 18.46 12.37
CA THR A 234 -36.91 17.11 11.88
C THR A 234 -35.81 16.08 12.09
N GLY A 235 -34.55 16.52 12.22
CA GLY A 235 -33.38 15.65 12.14
C GLY A 235 -32.93 15.43 10.70
N GLY A 236 -31.82 14.70 10.52
CA GLY A 236 -31.24 14.40 9.21
C GLY A 236 -29.98 13.53 9.30
N THR A 237 -29.67 12.81 8.22
CA THR A 237 -28.46 11.97 8.10
C THR A 237 -27.41 12.71 7.30
N ALA A 238 -26.16 12.74 7.78
CA ALA A 238 -25.04 13.36 7.09
C ALA A 238 -24.78 12.67 5.75
N THR A 239 -24.40 13.42 4.71
CA THR A 239 -24.03 12.82 3.41
C THR A 239 -22.58 12.37 3.49
N CYS A 240 -22.32 11.08 3.29
CA CYS A 240 -20.95 10.57 3.33
C CYS A 240 -20.16 11.06 2.10
N THR A 241 -18.88 11.40 2.28
CA THR A 241 -17.98 11.84 1.21
C THR A 241 -16.72 10.99 1.10
N ALA A 242 -16.35 10.22 2.14
CA ALA A 242 -15.29 9.22 2.08
C ALA A 242 -15.59 8.06 3.03
N CYS A 243 -15.26 6.83 2.64
CA CYS A 243 -15.43 5.62 3.46
C CYS A 243 -14.21 5.32 4.34
N LEU A 244 -14.42 4.61 5.46
CA LEU A 244 -13.33 4.10 6.29
C LEU A 244 -12.47 3.09 5.54
N GLY A 245 -11.17 3.01 5.89
CA GLY A 245 -10.26 2.00 5.33
C GLY A 245 -10.79 0.57 5.51
N GLY A 246 -10.82 -0.18 4.41
CA GLY A 246 -11.48 -1.49 4.31
C GLY A 246 -12.92 -1.44 3.79
N PHE A 247 -13.40 -0.26 3.38
CA PHE A 247 -14.68 -0.05 2.70
C PHE A 247 -14.47 0.77 1.43
N PHE A 248 -15.28 0.50 0.41
CA PHE A 248 -15.41 1.31 -0.80
C PHE A 248 -16.81 1.92 -0.85
N GLY A 249 -16.97 2.99 -1.62
CA GLY A 249 -18.28 3.54 -1.96
C GLY A 249 -18.44 3.62 -3.48
N THR A 250 -19.69 3.68 -3.92
CA THR A 250 -20.03 3.96 -5.32
C THR A 250 -20.27 5.45 -5.51
N GLU A 251 -19.68 6.06 -6.53
CA GLU A 251 -19.88 7.47 -6.89
C GLU A 251 -21.36 7.75 -7.20
N SER A 252 -22.07 8.31 -6.23
CA SER A 252 -23.49 8.66 -6.26
C SER A 252 -23.78 9.71 -5.20
N ASP A 253 -24.84 10.51 -5.38
CA ASP A 253 -25.24 11.56 -4.42
C ASP A 253 -25.46 11.03 -2.99
N ASP A 254 -25.84 9.74 -2.86
CA ASP A 254 -25.97 8.99 -1.61
C ASP A 254 -24.85 7.96 -1.46
N LEU A 255 -23.60 8.39 -1.23
CA LEU A 255 -22.45 7.50 -1.03
C LEU A 255 -22.69 6.52 0.13
N THR A 256 -22.73 5.21 -0.18
CA THR A 256 -22.85 4.14 0.82
C THR A 256 -21.58 3.28 0.87
N CYS A 257 -21.10 3.01 2.10
CA CYS A 257 -19.82 2.35 2.33
C CYS A 257 -19.97 0.83 2.49
N THR A 258 -19.60 0.09 1.46
CA THR A 258 -19.62 -1.38 1.42
C THR A 258 -18.25 -1.95 1.77
N ALA A 259 -18.21 -3.05 2.52
CA ALA A 259 -16.95 -3.68 2.90
C ALA A 259 -16.20 -4.23 1.67
N CYS A 260 -14.88 -4.07 1.65
CA CYS A 260 -14.02 -4.77 0.71
C CYS A 260 -14.08 -6.29 0.90
N ASP A 261 -13.61 -7.04 -0.10
CA ASP A 261 -13.41 -8.48 0.06
C ASP A 261 -12.51 -8.82 1.27
N ASN A 262 -12.68 -10.04 1.81
CA ASN A 262 -11.94 -10.48 2.98
C ASN A 262 -10.41 -10.55 2.75
N ALA A 263 -9.91 -10.70 1.52
CA ALA A 263 -8.49 -10.63 1.21
C ALA A 263 -7.96 -9.17 1.10
N CYS A 264 -8.78 -8.23 0.62
CA CYS A 264 -8.36 -6.84 0.42
C CYS A 264 -8.22 -6.06 1.75
N ALA A 265 -7.15 -5.31 1.95
CA ALA A 265 -7.07 -4.29 3.00
C ALA A 265 -7.71 -2.96 2.55
N THR A 266 -7.58 -2.62 1.26
CA THR A 266 -8.30 -1.54 0.58
C THR A 266 -8.76 -2.01 -0.79
N CYS A 267 -9.82 -1.42 -1.30
CA CYS A 267 -10.42 -1.75 -2.60
C CYS A 267 -11.11 -0.53 -3.21
N THR A 268 -11.43 -0.58 -4.50
CA THR A 268 -12.22 0.45 -5.22
C THR A 268 -13.58 -0.05 -5.70
N GLY A 269 -13.92 -1.30 -5.42
CA GLY A 269 -15.15 -1.95 -5.87
C GLY A 269 -15.41 -3.27 -5.16
N ALA A 270 -16.52 -3.91 -5.51
CA ALA A 270 -16.87 -5.24 -5.03
C ALA A 270 -16.01 -6.33 -5.68
N GLY A 271 -15.72 -7.38 -4.92
CA GLY A 271 -14.98 -8.56 -5.39
C GLY A 271 -13.50 -8.57 -5.01
N ASP A 272 -12.91 -9.75 -5.14
CA ASP A 272 -11.49 -10.07 -4.92
C ASP A 272 -10.56 -9.39 -5.94
N THR A 273 -10.99 -9.23 -7.19
CA THR A 273 -10.25 -8.56 -8.27
C THR A 273 -10.21 -7.03 -8.17
N LYS A 274 -10.81 -6.43 -7.13
CA LYS A 274 -10.87 -4.97 -6.93
C LYS A 274 -10.08 -4.48 -5.72
N CYS A 275 -9.17 -5.29 -5.19
CA CYS A 275 -8.22 -4.85 -4.18
C CYS A 275 -7.25 -3.80 -4.74
N THR A 276 -6.77 -2.91 -3.87
CA THR A 276 -5.64 -1.99 -4.11
C THR A 276 -4.52 -2.14 -3.08
N SER A 277 -4.79 -2.85 -1.99
CA SER A 277 -3.79 -3.38 -1.06
C SER A 277 -4.33 -4.61 -0.34
N CYS A 278 -3.45 -5.43 0.22
CA CYS A 278 -3.78 -6.75 0.76
C CYS A 278 -3.70 -6.82 2.29
N LYS A 279 -4.47 -7.72 2.89
CA LYS A 279 -4.33 -8.09 4.30
C LYS A 279 -3.23 -9.15 4.46
N ASP A 280 -2.65 -9.22 5.66
CA ASP A 280 -1.56 -10.15 6.02
C ASP A 280 -1.90 -11.64 5.77
N THR A 281 -3.18 -12.01 5.69
CA THR A 281 -3.63 -13.38 5.38
C THR A 281 -3.32 -13.81 3.94
N ASN A 282 -3.41 -12.87 2.98
CA ASN A 282 -3.14 -13.07 1.56
C ASN A 282 -2.28 -11.90 1.06
N PRO A 283 -1.01 -11.80 1.50
CA PRO A 283 -0.28 -10.53 1.50
C PRO A 283 0.26 -10.10 0.13
N TYR A 284 0.27 -10.98 -0.87
CA TYR A 284 0.83 -10.66 -2.19
C TYR A 284 -0.23 -10.05 -3.09
N PHE A 285 0.02 -8.81 -3.53
CA PHE A 285 -0.82 -8.14 -4.50
C PHE A 285 -0.48 -8.59 -5.93
N LYS A 286 -1.46 -9.14 -6.63
CA LYS A 286 -1.38 -9.56 -8.03
C LYS A 286 -2.18 -8.58 -8.88
N LYS A 287 -1.50 -7.55 -9.36
CA LYS A 287 -2.10 -6.48 -10.18
C LYS A 287 -2.70 -7.03 -11.47
N GLY A 288 -3.88 -6.55 -11.84
CA GLY A 288 -4.55 -6.84 -13.11
C GLY A 288 -4.13 -5.86 -14.22
N ASP A 289 -4.99 -5.72 -15.23
CA ASP A 289 -4.78 -4.76 -16.33
C ASP A 289 -5.06 -3.29 -15.91
N ASP A 290 -5.71 -3.07 -14.77
CA ASP A 290 -5.98 -1.76 -14.17
C ASP A 290 -5.13 -1.53 -12.89
N GLU A 291 -5.35 -0.43 -12.17
CA GLU A 291 -4.69 -0.16 -10.87
C GLU A 291 -5.26 -1.03 -9.72
N THR A 292 -6.06 -2.06 -10.02
CA THR A 292 -6.60 -3.02 -9.05
C THR A 292 -6.07 -4.42 -9.32
N GLY A 293 -6.40 -5.38 -8.45
CA GLY A 293 -5.91 -6.74 -8.57
C GLY A 293 -6.43 -7.65 -7.48
N GLU A 294 -5.91 -8.87 -7.48
CA GLU A 294 -6.21 -9.93 -6.50
C GLU A 294 -5.21 -9.89 -5.34
N CYS A 295 -5.64 -10.34 -4.16
CA CYS A 295 -4.76 -10.55 -3.01
C CYS A 295 -4.65 -12.05 -2.71
N VAL A 296 -3.45 -12.60 -2.85
CA VAL A 296 -3.18 -14.05 -2.87
C VAL A 296 -2.06 -14.45 -1.91
N ALA A 297 -1.88 -15.76 -1.69
CA ALA A 297 -0.74 -16.26 -0.92
C ALA A 297 0.53 -16.32 -1.78
N GLU A 298 1.70 -16.44 -1.13
CA GLU A 298 3.01 -16.51 -1.80
C GLU A 298 3.07 -17.61 -2.87
N THR A 299 2.51 -18.78 -2.55
CA THR A 299 2.45 -19.95 -3.42
C THR A 299 1.61 -19.75 -4.68
N ASP A 300 0.73 -18.75 -4.69
CA ASP A 300 -0.18 -18.45 -5.80
C ASP A 300 0.44 -17.47 -6.80
N CYS A 301 1.57 -16.83 -6.43
CA CYS A 301 2.46 -16.15 -7.38
C CYS A 301 3.24 -17.19 -8.19
N ASN A 302 2.55 -17.92 -9.08
CA ASN A 302 3.13 -18.98 -9.89
C ASN A 302 2.74 -18.86 -11.39
N GLY A 303 3.31 -19.75 -12.21
CA GLY A 303 3.02 -19.80 -13.64
C GLY A 303 3.64 -18.62 -14.39
N ASN A 304 2.84 -17.59 -14.66
CA ASN A 304 3.30 -16.35 -15.32
C ASN A 304 3.88 -15.33 -14.33
N TYR A 305 3.85 -15.62 -13.02
CA TYR A 305 4.26 -14.73 -11.94
C TYR A 305 5.22 -15.43 -10.97
N PHE A 306 5.96 -14.64 -10.19
CA PHE A 306 6.74 -15.07 -9.02
C PHE A 306 6.54 -14.10 -7.85
N PRO A 307 6.76 -14.51 -6.58
CA PRO A 307 6.63 -13.63 -5.44
C PRO A 307 7.83 -12.69 -5.30
N ASN A 308 7.58 -11.40 -5.03
CA ASN A 308 8.59 -10.43 -4.64
C ASN A 308 8.11 -9.68 -3.38
N ASP A 309 9.01 -9.50 -2.41
CA ASP A 309 8.71 -8.92 -1.09
C ASP A 309 8.92 -7.40 -0.98
N ASP A 310 9.64 -6.80 -1.92
CA ASP A 310 10.11 -5.41 -1.82
C ASP A 310 9.91 -4.63 -3.13
N VAL A 311 8.67 -4.60 -3.62
CA VAL A 311 8.26 -3.75 -4.74
C VAL A 311 7.65 -2.48 -4.15
N ASP A 312 8.44 -1.41 -4.10
CA ASP A 312 8.14 -0.17 -3.36
C ASP A 312 7.80 -0.44 -1.88
N GLY A 313 8.51 -1.37 -1.23
CA GLY A 313 8.24 -1.78 0.15
C GLY A 313 6.96 -2.64 0.32
N LYS A 314 6.48 -3.30 -0.74
CA LYS A 314 5.27 -4.14 -0.73
C LYS A 314 5.51 -5.51 -1.34
N LYS A 315 4.77 -6.50 -0.82
CA LYS A 315 4.66 -7.86 -1.36
C LYS A 315 3.77 -7.89 -2.60
N GLN A 316 4.29 -8.38 -3.72
CA GLN A 316 3.58 -8.44 -5.00
C GLN A 316 3.88 -9.74 -5.77
N CYS A 317 2.92 -10.22 -6.57
CA CYS A 317 3.19 -11.21 -7.60
C CYS A 317 3.67 -10.48 -8.86
N ILE A 318 4.95 -10.62 -9.20
CA ILE A 318 5.58 -9.92 -10.32
C ILE A 318 5.55 -10.80 -11.58
N PRO A 319 5.21 -10.27 -12.76
CA PRO A 319 5.29 -11.02 -14.01
C PRO A 319 6.71 -11.52 -14.29
N CYS A 320 6.85 -12.78 -14.72
CA CYS A 320 8.17 -13.41 -14.96
C CYS A 320 9.08 -12.59 -15.89
N GLY A 321 8.50 -11.85 -16.85
CA GLY A 321 9.21 -11.02 -17.83
C GLY A 321 9.63 -9.63 -17.32
N ASP A 322 9.18 -9.21 -16.14
CA ASP A 322 9.37 -7.84 -15.64
C ASP A 322 10.78 -7.63 -15.07
N SER A 323 11.67 -7.16 -15.94
CA SER A 323 13.08 -6.89 -15.60
C SER A 323 13.29 -5.70 -14.67
N ALA A 324 12.26 -4.88 -14.39
CA ALA A 324 12.37 -3.80 -13.40
C ALA A 324 12.25 -4.33 -11.96
N HIS A 325 11.51 -5.42 -11.75
CA HIS A 325 11.16 -5.96 -10.44
C HIS A 325 11.71 -7.38 -10.20
N GLY A 326 12.84 -7.72 -10.81
CA GLY A 326 13.58 -8.98 -10.59
C GLY A 326 13.22 -10.13 -11.52
N GLY A 327 12.29 -9.94 -12.45
CA GLY A 327 12.02 -10.86 -13.55
C GLY A 327 13.13 -10.85 -14.60
N ILE A 328 13.03 -11.73 -15.58
CA ILE A 328 14.01 -11.88 -16.67
C ILE A 328 13.29 -11.68 -17.99
N ALA A 329 13.78 -10.75 -18.81
CA ALA A 329 13.22 -10.48 -20.14
C ALA A 329 13.01 -11.76 -20.94
N ASP A 330 11.95 -11.79 -21.75
CA ASP A 330 11.49 -12.95 -22.53
C ASP A 330 10.93 -14.14 -21.72
N TYR A 331 10.93 -14.14 -20.38
CA TYR A 331 10.29 -15.20 -19.61
C TYR A 331 8.77 -15.00 -19.62
N LYS A 332 8.01 -15.95 -20.18
CA LYS A 332 6.55 -15.97 -20.09
C LYS A 332 6.07 -16.70 -18.84
N THR A 333 6.66 -17.87 -18.58
CA THR A 333 6.43 -18.63 -17.34
C THR A 333 7.73 -18.92 -16.64
N CYS A 334 7.68 -18.92 -15.32
CA CYS A 334 8.84 -19.13 -14.47
C CYS A 334 8.52 -19.98 -13.24
N ALA A 335 9.55 -20.63 -12.72
CA ALA A 335 9.55 -21.24 -11.40
C ALA A 335 10.55 -20.48 -10.52
N PHE A 336 10.09 -20.05 -9.35
CA PHE A 336 10.88 -19.35 -8.36
C PHE A 336 11.30 -20.30 -7.24
N SER A 337 12.54 -20.17 -6.79
CA SER A 337 13.03 -20.86 -5.60
C SER A 337 13.98 -19.95 -4.83
N GLN A 338 13.67 -19.71 -3.56
CA GLN A 338 14.52 -18.98 -2.64
C GLN A 338 15.12 -19.95 -1.61
N VAL A 339 16.44 -19.91 -1.46
CA VAL A 339 17.17 -20.64 -0.42
C VAL A 339 18.05 -19.64 0.30
N SER A 340 17.68 -19.26 1.52
CA SER A 340 18.26 -18.11 2.25
C SER A 340 18.24 -16.84 1.38
N ASP A 341 19.36 -16.12 1.27
CA ASP A 341 19.46 -14.86 0.51
C ASP A 341 19.65 -15.06 -1.01
N GLN A 342 19.54 -16.31 -1.52
CA GLN A 342 19.66 -16.62 -2.94
C GLN A 342 18.30 -17.00 -3.53
N SER A 343 17.77 -16.11 -4.38
CA SER A 343 16.64 -16.37 -5.26
C SER A 343 17.11 -16.87 -6.63
N THR A 344 16.46 -17.90 -7.15
CA THR A 344 16.63 -18.41 -8.51
C THR A 344 15.31 -18.38 -9.25
N LEU A 345 15.37 -18.04 -10.54
CA LEU A 345 14.20 -17.95 -11.43
C LEU A 345 14.51 -18.72 -12.72
N THR A 346 13.81 -19.83 -12.95
CA THR A 346 13.99 -20.65 -14.16
C THR A 346 12.80 -20.53 -15.09
N CYS A 347 13.04 -20.52 -16.40
CA CYS A 347 12.01 -20.41 -17.44
C CYS A 347 11.56 -21.77 -17.96
N SER A 348 10.24 -21.94 -18.14
CA SER A 348 9.66 -23.08 -18.85
C SER A 348 8.99 -22.72 -20.18
N VAL A 349 8.55 -21.46 -20.36
CA VAL A 349 7.98 -20.95 -21.61
C VAL A 349 8.50 -19.53 -21.86
N CYS A 350 9.03 -19.29 -23.05
CA CYS A 350 9.50 -17.98 -23.47
C CYS A 350 8.44 -17.18 -24.24
N THR A 351 8.61 -15.87 -24.29
CA THR A 351 7.92 -14.93 -25.17
C THR A 351 8.96 -14.07 -25.92
N PRO A 352 8.82 -13.80 -27.23
CA PRO A 352 7.86 -14.40 -28.15
C PRO A 352 8.09 -15.91 -28.33
N ALA A 353 7.08 -16.63 -28.85
CA ALA A 353 7.10 -18.10 -28.98
C ALA A 353 8.19 -18.69 -29.92
N THR A 354 8.88 -17.81 -30.67
CA THR A 354 10.08 -18.11 -31.48
C THR A 354 11.36 -18.26 -30.66
N LYS A 355 11.32 -17.86 -29.37
CA LYS A 355 12.36 -18.20 -28.39
C LYS A 355 11.99 -19.50 -27.67
N LYS A 356 13.01 -20.26 -27.27
CA LYS A 356 12.90 -21.44 -26.42
C LYS A 356 13.83 -21.29 -25.21
N PRO A 357 13.50 -21.87 -24.05
CA PRO A 357 14.44 -21.92 -22.95
C PRO A 357 15.65 -22.78 -23.34
N ASN A 358 16.79 -22.61 -22.68
CA ASN A 358 17.80 -23.67 -22.62
C ASN A 358 17.36 -24.75 -21.61
N LYS A 359 18.04 -25.91 -21.63
CA LYS A 359 17.73 -27.07 -20.79
C LYS A 359 17.81 -26.78 -19.29
N GLU A 360 18.59 -25.79 -18.87
CA GLU A 360 18.69 -25.33 -17.48
C GLU A 360 17.58 -24.33 -17.09
N GLY A 361 16.83 -23.80 -18.05
CA GLY A 361 15.87 -22.72 -17.82
C GLY A 361 16.51 -21.38 -17.42
N THR A 362 17.81 -21.19 -17.68
CA THR A 362 18.59 -20.00 -17.30
C THR A 362 18.61 -18.90 -18.38
N GLY A 363 18.00 -19.13 -19.54
CA GLY A 363 17.75 -18.07 -20.53
C GLY A 363 16.81 -18.49 -21.67
N CYS A 364 16.26 -17.49 -22.36
CA CYS A 364 15.40 -17.65 -23.54
C CYS A 364 16.14 -17.26 -24.81
N PHE A 365 16.31 -18.19 -25.74
CA PHE A 365 17.15 -18.03 -26.93
C PHE A 365 16.37 -18.25 -28.22
N ALA A 366 16.74 -17.53 -29.28
CA ALA A 366 16.12 -17.69 -30.60
C ALA A 366 16.38 -19.11 -31.13
N CYS A 367 15.32 -19.81 -31.53
CA CYS A 367 15.40 -21.23 -31.86
C CYS A 367 14.71 -21.49 -33.19
N SER A 368 15.51 -21.66 -34.25
CA SER A 368 15.00 -21.91 -35.62
C SER A 368 14.92 -23.41 -35.96
N VAL A 369 15.33 -24.29 -35.05
CA VAL A 369 15.33 -25.75 -35.26
C VAL A 369 13.90 -26.30 -35.12
N ASP A 370 13.36 -26.87 -36.21
CA ASP A 370 12.01 -27.45 -36.20
C ASP A 370 11.88 -28.58 -35.16
N GLY A 371 10.77 -28.55 -34.42
CA GLY A 371 10.48 -29.50 -33.34
C GLY A 371 11.39 -29.39 -32.13
N CYS A 372 12.29 -28.41 -32.04
CA CYS A 372 13.14 -28.22 -30.86
C CYS A 372 12.34 -27.62 -29.69
N SER A 373 12.50 -28.19 -28.49
CA SER A 373 11.86 -27.74 -27.25
C SER A 373 12.76 -26.82 -26.44
N ASN A 374 14.08 -27.05 -26.46
CA ASN A 374 15.07 -26.26 -25.73
C ASN A 374 16.27 -25.91 -26.64
N CYS A 375 16.69 -24.65 -26.69
CA CYS A 375 17.83 -24.19 -27.50
C CYS A 375 18.87 -23.49 -26.62
N SER A 376 20.16 -23.69 -26.96
CA SER A 376 21.27 -22.93 -26.39
C SER A 376 21.31 -21.49 -26.95
N LYS A 377 22.18 -20.66 -26.36
CA LYS A 377 22.46 -19.29 -26.83
C LYS A 377 22.94 -19.23 -28.29
N ASP A 378 23.62 -20.28 -28.76
CA ASP A 378 24.18 -20.37 -30.11
C ASP A 378 23.17 -20.96 -31.12
N GLY A 379 21.90 -21.14 -30.72
CA GLY A 379 20.84 -21.70 -31.56
C GLY A 379 20.90 -23.23 -31.72
N VAL A 380 21.77 -23.90 -30.96
CA VAL A 380 21.92 -25.36 -30.95
C VAL A 380 20.75 -25.97 -30.17
N CYS A 381 20.07 -26.96 -30.74
CA CYS A 381 19.01 -27.67 -30.03
C CYS A 381 19.59 -28.56 -28.91
N GLU A 382 19.07 -28.41 -27.70
CA GLU A 382 19.50 -29.15 -26.50
C GLU A 382 18.50 -30.23 -26.08
N ALA A 383 17.24 -30.07 -26.48
CA ALA A 383 16.20 -31.09 -26.38
C ALA A 383 15.13 -30.90 -27.46
N CYS A 384 14.60 -32.01 -27.97
CA CYS A 384 13.51 -32.01 -28.94
C CYS A 384 12.14 -32.13 -28.28
N SER A 385 11.08 -31.95 -29.06
CA SER A 385 9.69 -32.17 -28.67
C SER A 385 9.24 -33.59 -29.08
N GLY A 386 8.50 -34.26 -28.20
CA GLY A 386 8.09 -35.66 -28.40
C GLY A 386 9.27 -36.63 -28.44
N ASP A 387 9.12 -37.76 -29.14
CA ASP A 387 10.10 -38.87 -29.16
C ASP A 387 11.31 -38.63 -30.10
N LYS A 388 11.40 -37.43 -30.70
CA LYS A 388 12.54 -37.01 -31.54
C LYS A 388 13.81 -36.87 -30.68
N LYS A 389 14.96 -37.11 -31.29
CA LYS A 389 16.29 -37.00 -30.68
C LYS A 389 17.04 -35.83 -31.29
N VAL A 390 17.83 -35.17 -30.47
CA VAL A 390 18.78 -34.14 -30.89
C VAL A 390 19.85 -34.81 -31.77
N SER A 391 20.04 -34.29 -32.99
CA SER A 391 21.13 -34.71 -33.89
C SER A 391 22.51 -34.47 -33.26
N SER A 392 23.55 -35.16 -33.74
CA SER A 392 24.88 -35.13 -33.12
C SER A 392 25.54 -33.75 -33.07
N GLY A 393 25.17 -32.83 -33.98
CA GLY A 393 25.56 -31.41 -33.95
C GLY A 393 24.48 -30.44 -33.43
N GLY A 394 23.33 -30.95 -33.00
CA GLY A 394 22.20 -30.16 -32.49
C GLY A 394 21.50 -29.24 -33.50
N SER A 395 21.77 -29.39 -34.79
CA SER A 395 21.17 -28.60 -35.88
C SER A 395 19.74 -29.04 -36.27
N SER A 396 19.35 -30.26 -35.92
CA SER A 396 18.03 -30.83 -36.23
C SER A 396 17.52 -31.80 -35.15
N CYS A 397 16.21 -32.05 -35.18
CA CYS A 397 15.52 -33.06 -34.38
C CYS A 397 15.08 -34.25 -35.25
N VAL A 398 15.68 -35.42 -35.02
CA VAL A 398 15.55 -36.62 -35.87
C VAL A 398 14.87 -37.78 -35.13
N THR A 399 14.09 -38.61 -35.83
CA THR A 399 13.46 -39.80 -35.23
C THR A 399 14.48 -40.91 -34.99
N ASN A 400 15.36 -41.12 -35.97
CA ASN A 400 16.42 -42.12 -35.98
C ASN A 400 17.79 -41.43 -36.05
N CYS A 401 18.78 -42.00 -35.39
CA CYS A 401 20.13 -41.46 -35.39
C CYS A 401 20.88 -41.80 -36.69
N PRO A 402 21.78 -40.92 -37.17
CA PRO A 402 22.53 -41.11 -38.42
C PRO A 402 23.52 -42.29 -38.34
N GLU A 403 24.07 -42.71 -39.48
CA GLU A 403 25.13 -43.71 -39.51
C GLU A 403 26.33 -43.32 -38.62
N ASN A 404 26.99 -44.32 -38.06
CA ASN A 404 28.11 -44.17 -37.12
C ASN A 404 27.75 -43.38 -35.85
N SER A 405 26.49 -43.41 -35.43
CA SER A 405 26.03 -42.89 -34.15
C SER A 405 25.12 -43.90 -33.43
N THR A 406 24.86 -43.63 -32.15
CA THR A 406 23.96 -44.40 -31.29
C THR A 406 23.02 -43.45 -30.55
N GLY A 407 21.78 -43.87 -30.33
CA GLY A 407 20.82 -43.11 -29.54
C GLY A 407 21.10 -43.26 -28.05
N ASN A 408 21.17 -42.14 -27.33
CA ASN A 408 21.17 -42.08 -25.88
C ASN A 408 19.99 -41.22 -25.43
N GLU A 409 18.92 -41.87 -24.95
CA GLU A 409 17.64 -41.27 -24.56
C GLU A 409 17.10 -40.28 -25.61
N ASN A 410 17.41 -39.00 -25.45
CA ASN A 410 16.90 -37.88 -26.25
C ASN A 410 17.93 -37.27 -27.23
N ALA A 411 19.10 -37.89 -27.42
CA ALA A 411 20.16 -37.40 -28.31
C ALA A 411 20.83 -38.53 -29.11
N CYS A 412 21.48 -38.17 -30.22
CA CYS A 412 22.30 -39.05 -31.05
C CYS A 412 23.78 -38.75 -30.81
N ILE A 413 24.55 -39.74 -30.38
CA ILE A 413 25.96 -39.61 -30.01
C ILE A 413 26.81 -40.32 -31.07
N CYS A 414 27.82 -39.66 -31.64
CA CYS A 414 28.74 -40.30 -32.57
C CYS A 414 29.52 -41.42 -31.88
N ASN A 415 29.65 -42.55 -32.57
CA ASN A 415 30.37 -43.72 -32.08
C ASN A 415 31.89 -43.42 -32.00
N SER A 416 32.61 -44.21 -31.20
CA SER A 416 34.06 -44.05 -31.04
C SER A 416 34.79 -44.05 -32.39
N GLY A 417 35.65 -43.05 -32.61
CA GLY A 417 36.32 -42.80 -33.89
C GLY A 417 35.61 -41.80 -34.80
N PHE A 418 34.38 -41.37 -34.47
CA PHE A 418 33.61 -40.39 -35.23
C PHE A 418 33.33 -39.12 -34.40
N ALA A 419 33.20 -37.98 -35.08
CA ALA A 419 32.87 -36.68 -34.49
C ALA A 419 31.67 -36.05 -35.21
N PRO A 420 30.89 -35.19 -34.53
CA PRO A 420 29.79 -34.46 -35.16
C PRO A 420 30.24 -33.59 -36.35
N SER A 421 29.47 -33.64 -37.42
CA SER A 421 29.63 -32.84 -38.63
C SER A 421 28.23 -32.45 -39.13
N GLY A 422 27.68 -31.38 -38.54
CA GLY A 422 26.25 -31.05 -38.68
C GLY A 422 25.38 -32.17 -38.13
N ASP A 423 24.38 -32.59 -38.90
CA ASP A 423 23.46 -33.69 -38.55
C ASP A 423 24.07 -35.11 -38.72
N SER A 424 25.36 -35.21 -39.01
CA SER A 424 26.05 -36.48 -39.33
C SER A 424 27.27 -36.74 -38.44
N CYS A 425 27.80 -37.96 -38.50
CA CYS A 425 29.02 -38.36 -37.79
C CYS A 425 30.12 -38.71 -38.80
N ALA A 426 31.20 -37.92 -38.83
CA ALA A 426 32.34 -38.08 -39.73
C ALA A 426 33.55 -38.68 -39.01
N ALA A 427 34.36 -39.47 -39.71
CA ALA A 427 35.56 -40.08 -39.12
C ALA A 427 36.53 -39.01 -38.61
N SER A 428 36.96 -39.15 -37.35
CA SER A 428 37.91 -38.22 -36.73
C SER A 428 39.28 -38.36 -37.38
N SER A 429 39.79 -37.30 -37.99
CA SER A 429 41.08 -37.25 -38.69
C SER A 429 42.33 -37.42 -37.79
N ARG A 430 42.15 -37.79 -36.52
CA ARG A 430 43.20 -38.09 -35.54
C ARG A 430 43.34 -39.58 -35.27
N GLN A 431 43.74 -40.36 -36.27
CA GLN A 431 44.49 -41.60 -36.01
C GLN A 431 46.00 -41.29 -36.06
N PRO A 432 46.80 -41.81 -35.11
CA PRO A 432 48.25 -41.81 -35.25
C PRO A 432 48.64 -42.60 -36.51
N GLN A 433 49.42 -41.97 -37.38
CA GLN A 433 50.04 -42.65 -38.52
C GLN A 433 51.06 -43.66 -37.98
N HIS A 434 50.64 -44.91 -37.74
CA HIS A 434 51.56 -46.04 -37.57
C HIS A 434 52.22 -46.36 -38.92
N GLY A 435 53.19 -45.52 -39.28
CA GLY A 435 54.02 -45.72 -40.46
C GLY A 435 54.77 -47.05 -40.35
N ARG A 436 54.38 -48.03 -41.17
CA ARG A 436 55.16 -49.25 -41.36
C ARG A 436 56.44 -48.90 -42.11
N HIS A 437 57.53 -48.69 -41.39
CA HIS A 437 58.86 -48.78 -41.99
C HIS A 437 59.20 -50.25 -42.22
N SER A 438 58.92 -50.76 -43.41
CA SER A 438 59.67 -51.91 -43.93
C SER A 438 61.13 -51.48 -44.08
N ARG A 439 62.04 -52.21 -43.43
CA ARG A 439 63.48 -52.18 -43.74
C ARG A 439 63.85 -53.50 -44.39
N ASP A 440 63.85 -53.49 -45.72
CA ASP A 440 64.65 -54.45 -46.48
C ASP A 440 66.12 -54.07 -46.32
N ILE A 441 66.91 -54.96 -45.71
CA ILE A 441 68.36 -55.01 -45.90
C ILE A 441 68.72 -56.47 -46.13
N SER A 442 69.00 -56.79 -47.38
CA SER A 442 69.83 -57.94 -47.74
C SER A 442 71.30 -57.54 -47.59
N ASN A 443 72.08 -58.27 -46.80
CA ASN A 443 73.22 -59.10 -47.25
C ASN A 443 73.97 -59.67 -46.03
#